data_AF-A0A933C3W9-F1
#
_entry.id   AF-A0A933C3W9-F1
#
_cell.length_a   1.000
_cell.length_b   1.000
_cell.length_c   1.000
_cell.angle_alpha   90.00
_cell.angle_beta   90.00
_cell.angle_gamma   90.00
#
_symmetry.space_group_name_H-M   'P 1'
#
loop_
_entity.id
_entity.type
_entity.pdbx_description
1 polymer ?
#
loop_
_entity_poly.entity_id
_entity_poly.type
_entity_poly.pdbx_seq_one_letter_code
_entity_poly.pdbx_strand_id
1 'polypeptide(L)'
;MNARLFRFSQRLFVSFAFVAAVASAQTPFSQDSAYAYLRVIAGDIGPRPMGSPAERAAMEFAVSKFREFGLDEAFIMPIREAVSTAIQSGVNTKSGVAV
;
A
#
# COMPACT_ATOMS: atom_id res chain seq x y z
N MET A 1 11.44 -22.77 52.17
CA MET A 1 10.74 -22.54 50.88
C MET A 1 10.78 -21.04 50.63
N ASN A 2 11.46 -20.50 49.60
CA ASN A 2 11.33 -19.08 49.15
C ASN A 2 12.21 -18.66 47.94
N ALA A 3 13.04 -19.53 47.33
CA ALA A 3 13.90 -19.11 46.21
C ALA A 3 13.31 -19.40 44.80
N ARG A 4 12.24 -20.19 44.70
CA ARG A 4 11.68 -20.65 43.40
C ARG A 4 10.59 -19.74 42.81
N LEU A 5 9.88 -18.96 43.64
CA LEU A 5 8.88 -18.00 43.15
C LEU A 5 9.49 -16.72 42.57
N PHE A 6 10.67 -16.29 43.06
CA PHE A 6 11.31 -15.05 42.61
C PHE A 6 11.82 -15.13 41.17
N ARG A 7 12.31 -16.31 40.76
CA ARG A 7 12.79 -16.57 39.38
C ARG A 7 11.65 -16.66 38.34
N PHE A 8 10.42 -16.91 38.77
CA PHE A 8 9.26 -17.00 37.89
C PHE A 8 8.69 -15.61 37.56
N SER A 9 8.64 -14.73 38.55
CA SER A 9 8.27 -13.31 38.40
C SER A 9 9.22 -12.56 37.45
N GLN A 10 10.54 -12.81 37.54
CA GLN A 10 11.54 -12.13 36.73
C GLN A 10 11.53 -12.55 35.25
N ARG A 11 11.07 -13.77 34.92
CA ARG A 11 10.91 -14.23 33.53
C ARG A 11 9.66 -13.67 32.86
N LEU A 12 8.60 -13.44 33.62
CA LEU A 12 7.35 -12.82 33.11
C LEU A 12 7.55 -11.34 32.77
N PHE A 13 8.35 -10.61 33.57
CA PHE A 13 8.63 -9.20 33.34
C PHE A 13 9.46 -8.94 32.07
N VAL A 14 10.42 -9.83 31.76
CA VAL A 14 11.26 -9.71 30.55
C VAL A 14 10.45 -9.96 29.27
N SER A 15 9.49 -10.89 29.30
CA SER A 15 8.60 -11.15 28.16
C SER A 15 7.67 -9.96 27.84
N PHE A 16 7.20 -9.24 28.88
CA PHE A 16 6.30 -8.09 28.69
C PHE A 16 7.03 -6.85 28.18
N ALA A 17 8.29 -6.64 28.60
CA ALA A 17 9.11 -5.52 28.12
C ALA A 17 9.48 -5.62 26.64
N PHE A 18 9.55 -6.83 26.07
CA PHE A 18 9.86 -7.02 24.64
C PHE A 18 8.67 -6.66 23.72
N VAL A 19 7.43 -6.82 24.20
CA VAL A 19 6.21 -6.53 23.41
C VAL A 19 5.94 -5.02 23.29
N ALA A 20 6.32 -4.22 24.29
CA ALA A 20 6.10 -2.77 24.27
C ALA A 20 6.95 -2.01 23.22
N ALA A 21 8.06 -2.60 22.76
CA ALA A 21 8.95 -1.96 21.78
C ALA A 21 8.43 -2.00 20.33
N VAL A 22 7.37 -2.76 20.04
CA VAL A 22 6.83 -2.94 18.68
C VAL A 22 5.70 -1.94 18.36
N ALA A 23 5.45 -0.96 19.23
CA ALA A 23 4.29 -0.06 19.11
C ALA A 23 4.43 1.04 18.02
N SER A 24 5.51 1.08 17.24
CA SER A 24 5.69 2.06 16.15
C SER A 24 5.85 1.38 14.79
N ALA A 25 4.87 0.56 14.41
CA ALA A 25 4.84 -0.07 13.08
C ALA A 25 4.50 0.90 11.93
N GLN A 26 4.12 2.15 12.23
CA GLN A 26 3.87 3.17 11.21
C GLN A 26 5.06 4.11 11.08
N THR A 27 5.69 4.10 9.91
CA THR A 27 6.64 5.14 9.52
C THR A 27 5.91 6.48 9.46
N PRO A 28 6.48 7.57 10.02
CA PRO A 28 5.88 8.89 9.89
C PRO A 28 5.79 9.30 8.41
N PHE A 29 4.79 10.11 8.08
CA PHE A 29 4.64 10.63 6.72
C PHE A 29 5.90 11.41 6.29
N SER A 30 6.44 11.08 5.13
CA SER A 30 7.60 11.73 4.52
C SER A 30 7.18 12.52 3.29
N GLN A 31 7.35 13.84 3.33
CA GLN A 31 7.09 14.72 2.19
C GLN A 31 8.00 14.37 0.99
N ASP A 32 9.26 14.03 1.25
CA ASP A 32 10.23 13.66 0.21
C ASP A 32 9.79 12.40 -0.54
N SER A 33 9.27 11.41 0.19
CA SER A 33 8.77 10.17 -0.40
C SER A 33 7.52 10.43 -1.23
N ALA A 34 6.58 11.24 -0.72
CA ALA A 34 5.39 11.64 -1.45
C ALA A 34 5.75 12.40 -2.75
N TYR A 35 6.72 13.32 -2.69
CA TYR A 35 7.21 14.03 -3.86
C TYR A 35 7.86 13.09 -4.88
N ALA A 36 8.67 12.13 -4.44
CA ALA A 36 9.28 11.14 -5.33
C ALA A 36 8.22 10.32 -6.08
N TYR A 37 7.15 9.89 -5.41
CA TYR A 37 6.06 9.16 -6.08
C TYR A 37 5.29 10.06 -7.05
N LEU A 38 5.02 11.32 -6.68
CA LEU A 38 4.37 12.27 -7.58
C LEU A 38 5.22 12.58 -8.81
N ARG A 39 6.55 12.66 -8.67
CA ARG A 39 7.45 12.86 -9.80
C ARG A 39 7.34 11.73 -10.82
N VAL A 40 7.30 10.48 -10.37
CA VAL A 40 7.13 9.33 -11.27
C VAL A 40 5.75 9.38 -11.93
N ILE A 41 4.70 9.60 -11.13
CA ILE A 41 3.32 9.54 -11.63
C ILE A 41 2.97 10.71 -12.57
N ALA A 42 3.35 11.93 -12.23
CA ALA A 42 2.98 13.14 -12.98
C ALA A 42 4.06 13.57 -13.98
N GLY A 43 5.33 13.29 -13.69
CA GLY A 43 6.45 13.61 -14.57
C GLY A 43 6.76 12.49 -15.55
N ASP A 44 7.19 11.34 -15.04
CA ASP A 44 7.71 10.25 -15.89
C ASP A 44 6.58 9.53 -16.67
N ILE A 45 5.44 9.28 -16.02
CA ILE A 45 4.26 8.64 -16.65
C ILE A 45 3.40 9.68 -17.40
N GLY A 46 3.16 10.84 -16.77
CA GLY A 46 2.41 11.93 -17.39
C GLY A 46 0.88 11.78 -17.34
N PRO A 47 0.12 12.33 -18.31
CA PRO A 47 -1.34 12.28 -18.33
C PRO A 47 -1.90 10.86 -18.41
N ARG A 48 -2.92 10.55 -17.59
CA ARG A 48 -3.50 9.20 -17.44
C ARG A 48 -4.99 9.18 -17.80
N PRO A 49 -5.37 9.42 -19.07
CA PRO A 49 -6.75 9.23 -19.48
C PRO A 49 -7.16 7.76 -19.34
N MET A 50 -8.42 7.50 -18.98
CA MET A 50 -8.94 6.14 -18.87
C MET A 50 -8.78 5.37 -20.19
N GLY A 51 -8.32 4.13 -20.09
CA GLY A 51 -8.04 3.20 -21.18
C GLY A 51 -6.66 3.35 -21.78
N SER A 52 -5.86 4.33 -21.32
CA SER A 52 -4.56 4.63 -21.93
C SER A 52 -3.42 3.71 -21.44
N PRO A 53 -2.33 3.58 -22.21
CA PRO A 53 -1.12 2.92 -21.74
C PRO A 53 -0.54 3.56 -20.46
N ALA A 54 -0.67 4.87 -20.31
CA ALA A 54 -0.19 5.62 -19.15
C ALA A 54 -0.99 5.31 -17.87
N GLU A 55 -2.31 5.14 -17.98
CA GLU A 55 -3.14 4.66 -16.86
C GLU A 55 -2.64 3.29 -16.38
N ARG A 56 -2.40 2.36 -17.31
CA ARG A 56 -1.89 1.04 -16.97
C ARG A 56 -0.51 1.08 -16.32
N ALA A 57 0.43 1.86 -16.85
CA ALA A 57 1.75 2.03 -16.25
C ALA A 57 1.65 2.57 -14.81
N ALA A 58 0.71 3.48 -14.54
CA ALA A 58 0.50 4.01 -13.20
C ALA A 58 -0.12 2.99 -12.23
N MET A 59 -1.04 2.15 -12.70
CA MET A 59 -1.59 1.07 -11.88
C MET A 59 -0.52 0.03 -11.53
N GLU A 60 0.31 -0.36 -12.50
CA GLU A 60 1.43 -1.29 -12.31
C GLU A 60 2.44 -0.73 -11.31
N PHE A 61 2.77 0.57 -11.40
CA PHE A 61 3.62 1.26 -10.42
C PHE A 61 3.01 1.29 -9.02
N ALA A 62 1.71 1.56 -8.90
CA ALA A 62 1.04 1.58 -7.61
C ALA A 62 1.06 0.19 -6.94
N VAL A 63 0.73 -0.86 -7.70
CA VAL A 63 0.79 -2.26 -7.20
C VAL A 63 2.21 -2.64 -6.80
N SER A 64 3.24 -2.24 -7.56
CA SER A 64 4.62 -2.53 -7.19
C SER A 64 4.99 -1.87 -5.85
N LYS A 65 4.55 -0.63 -5.62
CA LYS A 65 4.79 0.07 -4.35
C LYS A 65 4.03 -0.54 -3.18
N PHE A 66 2.79 -0.97 -3.37
CA PHE A 66 2.05 -1.70 -2.34
C PHE A 66 2.79 -2.97 -1.90
N ARG A 67 3.32 -3.74 -2.86
CA ARG A 67 4.14 -4.92 -2.55
C ARG A 67 5.44 -4.57 -1.84
N GLU A 68 6.13 -3.52 -2.28
CA GLU A 68 7.34 -3.02 -1.59
C GLU A 68 7.05 -2.62 -0.13
N PHE A 69 5.85 -2.15 0.18
CA PHE A 69 5.42 -1.82 1.54
C PHE A 69 4.93 -3.03 2.36
N GLY A 70 4.96 -4.23 1.79
CA GLY A 70 4.57 -5.47 2.46
C GLY A 70 3.12 -5.90 2.25
N LEU A 71 2.41 -5.34 1.26
CA LEU A 71 1.09 -5.84 0.85
C LEU A 71 1.26 -6.97 -0.17
N ASP A 72 1.21 -8.21 0.30
CA ASP A 72 1.42 -9.41 -0.54
C ASP A 72 0.30 -9.62 -1.57
N GLU A 73 -0.93 -9.25 -1.22
CA GLU A 73 -2.12 -9.42 -2.05
C GLU A 73 -2.47 -8.19 -2.88
N ALA A 74 -1.50 -7.34 -3.24
CA ALA A 74 -1.79 -6.19 -4.09
C ALA A 74 -2.03 -6.60 -5.56
N PHE A 75 -3.15 -6.15 -6.15
CA PHE A 75 -3.54 -6.46 -7.53
C PHE A 75 -4.32 -5.33 -8.22
N ILE A 76 -4.53 -5.47 -9.52
CA ILE A 76 -5.34 -4.53 -10.31
C ILE A 76 -6.77 -5.08 -10.40
N MET A 77 -7.73 -4.38 -9.80
CA MET A 77 -9.15 -4.66 -9.95
C MET A 77 -9.66 -4.03 -11.26
N PRO A 78 -10.12 -4.81 -12.25
CA PRO A 78 -10.56 -4.27 -13.54
C PRO A 78 -11.91 -3.57 -13.44
N ILE A 79 -12.04 -2.40 -14.08
CA ILE A 79 -13.31 -1.72 -14.31
C ILE A 79 -13.84 -2.18 -15.67
N ARG A 80 -14.93 -2.94 -15.68
CA ARG A 80 -15.50 -3.52 -16.91
C ARG A 80 -16.51 -2.59 -17.59
N GLU A 81 -17.18 -1.74 -16.82
CA GLU A 81 -18.19 -0.82 -17.30
C GLU A 81 -17.91 0.57 -16.72
N ALA A 82 -17.66 1.55 -17.58
CA ALA A 82 -17.72 2.94 -17.16
C ALA A 82 -19.21 3.32 -17.13
N VAL A 83 -19.76 3.59 -15.95
CA VAL A 83 -21.14 4.08 -15.82
C VAL A 83 -21.20 5.46 -16.48
N SER A 84 -21.58 5.47 -17.76
CA SER A 84 -21.78 6.65 -18.58
C SER A 84 -23.29 6.81 -18.79
N THR A 85 -23.91 7.68 -18.01
CA THR A 85 -25.32 8.07 -18.21
C THR A 85 -25.47 9.11 -19.33
N ALA A 86 -24.36 9.55 -19.96
CA ALA A 86 -24.39 10.71 -20.84
C ALA A 86 -23.99 10.43 -22.30
N ILE A 87 -23.19 9.42 -22.62
CA ILE A 87 -22.76 9.20 -24.02
C ILE A 87 -22.57 7.71 -24.27
N GLN A 88 -23.40 7.17 -25.17
CA GLN A 88 -23.21 5.88 -25.83
C GLN A 88 -21.87 5.88 -26.59
N SER A 89 -20.80 5.48 -25.92
CA SER A 89 -19.59 5.02 -26.60
C SER A 89 -18.85 4.08 -25.65
N GLY A 90 -19.07 2.79 -25.86
CA GLY A 90 -18.30 1.74 -25.19
C GLY A 90 -16.85 1.80 -25.66
N VAL A 91 -15.98 2.46 -24.89
CA VAL A 91 -14.53 2.27 -24.98
C VAL A 91 -13.98 2.14 -23.57
N ASN A 92 -13.93 0.91 -23.08
CA ASN A 92 -13.05 0.52 -21.97
C ASN A 92 -12.65 -0.93 -22.24
N THR A 93 -11.36 -1.25 -22.22
CA THR A 93 -10.98 -2.66 -22.26
C THR A 93 -9.92 -3.09 -21.25
N LYS A 94 -9.20 -2.17 -20.57
CA LYS A 94 -8.17 -2.53 -19.56
C LYS A 94 -7.99 -1.51 -18.42
N SER A 95 -8.98 -0.66 -18.15
CA SER A 95 -8.91 0.26 -16.98
C SER A 95 -9.19 -0.48 -15.68
N GLY A 96 -8.74 0.10 -14.56
CA GLY A 96 -8.87 -0.55 -13.27
C GLY A 96 -8.44 0.34 -12.09
N VAL A 97 -8.38 -0.28 -10.93
CA VAL A 97 -7.91 0.34 -9.69
C VAL A 97 -6.88 -0.59 -9.06
N ALA A 98 -5.74 -0.04 -8.63
CA ALA A 98 -4.78 -0.77 -7.81
C ALA A 98 -5.32 -0.86 -6.39
N VAL A 99 -5.44 -2.10 -5.88
CA VAL A 99 -5.94 -2.43 -4.53
C VAL A 99 -4.88 -3.24 -3.80
#